data_AF-A0A564Q9S6-F1
#
_entry.id   AF-A0A564Q9S6-F1
#
_cell.length_a   1.000
_cell.length_b   1.000
_cell.length_c   1.000
_cell.angle_alpha   90.00
_cell.angle_beta   90.00
_cell.angle_gamma   90.00
#
_symmetry.space_group_name_H-M   'P 1'
#
loop_
_entity.id
_entity.type
_entity.pdbx_description
1 polymer ?
#
loop_
_entity_poly.entity_id
_entity_poly.type
_entity_poly.pdbx_seq_one_letter_code
_entity_poly.pdbx_strand_id
1 'polypeptide(L)'
;MIKKGLSYILVAIVLLSVFAMGVSVSAQDGVYLESATSTVDVGEMIDVDIRVNTTDFQGGQINLTYDPSVVNVTAFVNNSEDFEFRYWGSGTGGKEWILFAANYSPSIPLSGNYKVGTLTVEGISPGTAELGFGEDRKLFNDSGNETEVAWVGFSVDVSDTTTFELPLVEGWNLISIPLEISDTSLNTVFSDASDGDMVYAYDNGVWGISTYYSDYTTWDGDVTVIQPDKGYWYLATSEYTANIEGTEAGSRNVPIAEGWNLIGYTRLSEAGLNDLITESNGCSNSDMVYAYDNGVWGISTYYSDYTTWDGDVTVMEPGRGYWYLAIAPFTWEY
;
A
#
# COMPACT_ATOMS: atom_id res chain seq x y z
N MET A 1 -42.20 30.11 -12.63
CA MET A 1 -40.80 30.44 -12.23
C MET A 1 -40.38 29.43 -11.17
N ILE A 2 -39.72 28.36 -11.59
CA ILE A 2 -39.20 27.32 -10.69
C ILE A 2 -37.68 27.47 -10.75
N LYS A 3 -37.06 27.92 -9.65
CA LYS A 3 -35.60 27.94 -9.49
C LYS A 3 -35.19 26.58 -8.93
N LYS A 4 -34.49 25.78 -9.73
CA LYS A 4 -33.76 24.59 -9.29
C LYS A 4 -32.56 25.05 -8.48
N GLY A 5 -32.47 24.62 -7.22
CA GLY A 5 -31.25 24.73 -6.42
C GLY A 5 -30.29 23.62 -6.84
N LEU A 6 -29.11 24.01 -7.31
CA LEU A 6 -27.98 23.11 -7.53
C LEU A 6 -27.38 22.80 -6.14
N SER A 7 -27.43 21.53 -5.73
CA SER A 7 -26.66 21.05 -4.58
C SER A 7 -25.23 20.79 -5.06
N TYR A 8 -24.27 21.55 -4.55
CA TYR A 8 -22.85 21.28 -4.76
C TYR A 8 -22.42 20.21 -3.75
N ILE A 9 -22.05 19.03 -4.25
CA ILE A 9 -21.34 18.02 -3.46
C ILE A 9 -19.92 18.53 -3.29
N LEU A 10 -19.57 18.89 -2.05
CA LEU A 10 -18.23 19.25 -1.65
C LEU A 10 -17.48 17.93 -1.45
N VAL A 11 -16.67 17.52 -2.43
CA VAL A 11 -15.71 16.41 -2.24
C VAL A 11 -14.57 16.99 -1.40
N ALA A 12 -14.56 16.67 -0.12
CA ALA A 12 -13.42 16.95 0.75
C ALA A 12 -12.34 15.92 0.42
N ILE A 13 -11.34 16.33 -0.37
CA ILE A 13 -10.10 15.57 -0.51
C ILE A 13 -9.36 15.73 0.81
N VAL A 14 -9.42 14.70 1.65
CA VAL A 14 -8.56 14.59 2.83
C VAL A 14 -7.17 14.28 2.31
N LEU A 15 -6.33 15.32 2.22
CA LEU A 15 -4.88 15.15 2.09
C LEU A 15 -4.39 14.57 3.43
N LEU A 16 -4.29 13.25 3.50
CA LEU A 16 -3.55 12.58 4.57
C LEU A 16 -2.08 12.99 4.40
N SER A 17 -1.66 13.95 5.21
CA SER A 17 -0.25 14.30 5.33
C SER A 17 0.40 13.21 6.14
N VAL A 18 1.02 12.24 5.46
CA VAL A 18 1.95 11.33 6.09
C VAL A 18 3.06 12.20 6.69
N PHE A 19 3.10 12.30 8.01
CA PHE A 19 4.22 12.87 8.72
C PHE A 19 5.42 11.96 8.44
N ALA A 20 6.21 12.29 7.41
CA ALA A 20 7.53 11.75 7.24
C ALA A 20 8.31 12.08 8.53
N MET A 21 8.45 11.09 9.41
CA MET A 21 9.47 11.12 10.46
C MET A 21 10.81 11.15 9.74
N GLY A 22 11.29 12.35 9.43
CA GLY A 22 12.54 12.56 8.71
C GLY A 22 13.64 11.80 9.43
N VAL A 23 14.11 10.73 8.80
CA VAL A 23 15.30 10.03 9.25
C VAL A 23 16.43 11.01 9.02
N SER A 24 16.94 11.62 10.09
CA SER A 24 18.13 12.47 10.00
C SER A 24 19.32 11.56 9.71
N VAL A 25 19.56 11.26 8.43
CA VAL A 25 20.75 10.55 7.98
C VAL A 25 21.92 11.51 8.18
N SER A 26 22.93 11.11 8.95
CA SER A 26 24.16 11.88 9.07
C SER A 26 24.81 12.02 7.70
N ALA A 27 25.36 13.19 7.37
CA ALA A 27 26.08 13.41 6.13
C ALA A 27 27.13 12.30 5.89
N GLN A 28 27.10 11.71 4.70
CA GLN A 28 28.02 10.65 4.29
C GLN A 28 29.24 11.26 3.59
N ASP A 29 30.41 10.64 3.68
CA ASP A 29 31.59 11.09 2.93
C ASP A 29 31.47 10.64 1.46
N GLY A 30 31.87 11.51 0.52
CA GLY A 30 31.83 11.26 -0.92
C GLY A 30 30.60 11.83 -1.62
N VAL A 31 30.13 11.18 -2.68
CA VAL A 31 28.90 11.55 -3.40
C VAL A 31 27.80 10.58 -3.02
N TYR A 32 26.65 11.11 -2.59
CA TYR A 32 25.57 10.27 -2.09
C TYR A 32 24.20 10.83 -2.44
N LEU A 33 23.20 9.96 -2.40
CA LEU A 33 21.80 10.29 -2.55
C LEU A 33 21.13 10.37 -1.18
N GLU A 34 20.21 11.32 -1.01
CA GLU A 34 19.52 11.54 0.26
C GLU A 34 18.05 11.94 0.02
N SER A 35 17.13 11.34 0.77
CA SER A 35 15.70 11.66 0.74
C SER A 35 15.13 11.58 2.16
N ALA A 36 14.01 12.26 2.39
CA ALA A 36 13.29 12.20 3.67
C ALA A 36 12.61 10.83 3.91
N THR A 37 12.29 10.11 2.83
CA THR A 37 11.67 8.77 2.85
C THR A 37 12.26 7.90 1.75
N SER A 38 12.30 6.58 1.97
CA SER A 38 12.68 5.56 0.99
C SER A 38 11.50 4.73 0.50
N THR A 39 10.27 5.11 0.85
CA THR A 39 9.04 4.39 0.47
C THR A 39 8.06 5.34 -0.21
N VAL A 40 7.39 4.88 -1.27
CA VAL A 40 6.34 5.58 -2.02
C VAL A 40 5.29 4.62 -2.54
N ASP A 41 4.08 5.10 -2.81
CA ASP A 41 3.10 4.34 -3.58
C ASP A 41 3.25 4.52 -5.10
N VAL A 42 2.66 3.60 -5.88
CA VAL A 42 2.54 3.74 -7.34
C VAL A 42 1.87 5.07 -7.68
N GLY A 43 2.54 5.87 -8.52
CA GLY A 43 2.11 7.20 -8.93
C GLY A 43 2.50 8.33 -7.96
N GLU A 44 3.02 8.01 -6.77
CA GLU A 44 3.59 9.03 -5.88
C GLU A 44 5.01 9.42 -6.29
N MET A 45 5.42 10.62 -5.87
CA MET A 45 6.74 11.18 -6.17
C MET A 45 7.49 11.55 -4.90
N ILE A 46 8.80 11.32 -4.90
CA ILE A 46 9.73 11.79 -3.87
C ILE A 46 10.85 12.62 -4.45
N ASP A 47 11.37 13.51 -3.60
CA ASP A 47 12.55 14.30 -3.90
C ASP A 47 13.80 13.61 -3.34
N VAL A 48 14.78 13.34 -4.23
CA VAL A 48 16.06 12.73 -3.89
C VAL A 48 17.19 13.72 -4.19
N ASP A 49 17.84 14.21 -3.14
CA ASP A 49 18.98 15.12 -3.23
C ASP A 49 20.24 14.38 -3.65
N ILE A 50 20.97 14.95 -4.61
CA ILE A 50 22.34 14.55 -4.91
C ILE A 50 23.28 15.44 -4.11
N ARG A 51 24.10 14.83 -3.24
CA ARG A 51 25.04 15.54 -2.36
C ARG A 51 26.48 15.14 -2.61
N VAL A 52 27.38 16.09 -2.39
CA VAL A 52 28.83 15.90 -2.42
C VAL A 52 29.38 16.41 -1.09
N ASN A 53 30.04 15.54 -0.34
CA ASN A 53 30.72 15.88 0.90
C ASN A 53 32.16 15.38 0.83
N THR A 54 33.04 16.24 0.35
CA THR A 54 34.48 15.95 0.20
C THR A 54 35.27 17.25 0.23
N THR A 55 36.58 17.15 0.09
CA THR A 55 37.49 18.29 -0.06
C THR A 55 38.03 18.36 -1.49
N ASP A 56 38.44 19.55 -1.91
CA ASP A 56 39.14 19.79 -3.19
C ASP A 56 38.34 19.30 -4.43
N PHE A 57 37.09 19.79 -4.58
CA PHE A 57 36.29 19.53 -5.78
C PHE A 57 35.75 20.81 -6.42
N GLN A 58 35.58 20.81 -7.73
CA GLN A 58 34.97 21.89 -8.50
C GLN A 58 33.74 21.41 -9.27
N GLY A 59 33.69 20.19 -9.76
CA GLY A 59 32.57 19.74 -10.58
C GLY A 59 32.59 18.24 -10.79
N GLY A 60 31.66 17.74 -11.58
CA GLY A 60 31.55 16.32 -11.83
C GLY A 60 30.61 15.96 -12.96
N GLN A 61 30.68 14.69 -13.32
CA GLN A 61 29.74 14.00 -14.17
C GLN A 61 29.15 12.82 -13.40
N ILE A 62 27.84 12.65 -13.55
CA ILE A 62 27.06 11.62 -12.89
C ILE A 62 26.32 10.84 -13.97
N ASN A 63 26.44 9.52 -13.90
CA ASN A 63 25.60 8.56 -14.60
C ASN A 63 24.74 7.89 -13.52
N LEU A 64 23.52 8.39 -13.29
CA LEU A 64 22.57 7.76 -12.39
C LEU A 64 21.96 6.56 -13.12
N THR A 65 21.76 5.45 -12.42
CA THR A 65 21.11 4.25 -12.96
C THR A 65 20.00 3.78 -12.04
N TYR A 66 18.89 3.32 -12.59
CA TYR A 66 17.76 2.75 -11.84
C TYR A 66 16.98 1.75 -12.70
N ASP A 67 16.09 0.97 -12.11
CA ASP A 67 15.16 0.11 -12.85
C ASP A 67 13.94 0.94 -13.33
N PRO A 68 13.82 1.23 -14.64
CA PRO A 68 12.73 2.06 -15.16
C PRO A 68 11.37 1.35 -15.16
N SER A 69 11.31 0.06 -14.82
CA SER A 69 10.04 -0.64 -14.62
C SER A 69 9.44 -0.40 -13.23
N VAL A 70 10.27 -0.04 -12.24
CA VAL A 70 9.85 0.16 -10.84
C VAL A 70 9.74 1.65 -10.50
N VAL A 71 10.69 2.48 -10.91
CA VAL A 71 10.67 3.94 -10.69
C VAL A 71 11.01 4.71 -11.95
N ASN A 72 10.67 5.99 -12.00
CA ASN A 72 11.06 6.89 -13.08
C ASN A 72 11.53 8.24 -12.56
N VAL A 73 12.65 8.76 -13.08
CA VAL A 73 13.08 10.13 -12.80
C VAL A 73 12.34 11.08 -13.75
N THR A 74 11.51 11.95 -13.20
CA THR A 74 10.65 12.86 -13.98
C THR A 74 11.21 14.27 -14.09
N ALA A 75 12.04 14.69 -13.14
CA ALA A 75 12.67 16.01 -13.12
C ALA A 75 14.03 16.01 -12.42
N PHE A 76 14.88 16.98 -12.80
CA PHE A 76 16.06 17.36 -12.06
C PHE A 76 16.11 18.89 -11.90
N VAL A 77 16.18 19.35 -10.65
CA VAL A 77 16.34 20.76 -10.28
C VAL A 77 17.74 20.96 -9.70
N ASN A 78 18.62 21.63 -10.44
CA ASN A 78 19.97 21.91 -9.97
C ASN A 78 19.98 22.98 -8.86
N ASN A 79 20.97 22.93 -7.99
CA ASN A 79 21.29 24.03 -7.07
C ASN A 79 22.10 25.11 -7.80
N SER A 80 21.43 26.13 -8.34
CA SER A 80 22.11 27.20 -9.08
C SER A 80 22.91 28.18 -8.22
N GLU A 81 22.71 28.20 -6.90
CA GLU A 81 23.47 29.08 -6.01
C GLU A 81 24.94 28.67 -5.95
N ASP A 82 25.19 27.36 -5.91
CA ASP A 82 26.54 26.79 -5.89
C ASP A 82 26.98 26.28 -7.28
N PHE A 83 26.05 25.84 -8.14
CA PHE A 83 26.33 25.15 -9.41
C PHE A 83 25.45 25.68 -10.57
N GLU A 84 25.84 26.82 -11.18
CA GLU A 84 25.18 27.45 -12.33
C GLU A 84 25.38 26.65 -13.62
N PHE A 85 26.57 26.07 -13.83
CA PHE A 85 26.80 25.18 -14.95
C PHE A 85 26.08 23.85 -14.71
N ARG A 86 25.15 23.51 -15.60
CA ARG A 86 24.37 22.29 -15.53
C ARG A 86 24.14 21.67 -16.90
N TYR A 87 24.07 20.35 -16.92
CA TYR A 87 23.46 19.57 -17.98
C TYR A 87 22.67 18.43 -17.34
N TRP A 88 21.49 18.14 -17.88
CA TRP A 88 20.71 16.95 -17.53
C TRP A 88 20.22 16.30 -18.83
N GLY A 89 20.51 15.02 -19.00
CA GLY A 89 20.06 14.20 -20.11
C GLY A 89 19.36 12.94 -19.63
N SER A 90 18.08 12.83 -19.96
CA SER A 90 17.16 11.73 -19.60
C SER A 90 16.71 10.90 -20.81
N GLY A 91 17.48 10.90 -21.90
CA GLY A 91 17.09 10.30 -23.17
C GLY A 91 17.10 8.77 -23.20
N THR A 92 17.54 8.10 -22.12
CA THR A 92 17.60 6.64 -22.01
C THR A 92 16.93 6.23 -20.71
N GLY A 93 15.84 5.45 -20.79
CA GLY A 93 15.14 4.97 -19.60
C GLY A 93 16.08 4.23 -18.64
N GLY A 94 15.96 4.53 -17.34
CA GLY A 94 16.80 3.95 -16.31
C GLY A 94 18.17 4.61 -16.18
N LYS A 95 18.43 5.72 -16.89
CA LYS A 95 19.71 6.43 -16.84
C LYS A 95 19.57 7.94 -16.91
N GLU A 96 20.21 8.64 -15.97
CA GLU A 96 20.30 10.10 -15.98
C GLU A 96 21.76 10.55 -16.09
N TRP A 97 22.04 11.39 -17.09
CA TRP A 97 23.35 12.03 -17.23
C TRP A 97 23.31 13.44 -16.69
N ILE A 98 24.08 13.70 -15.64
CA ILE A 98 24.14 15.03 -15.00
C ILE A 98 25.58 15.53 -15.04
N LEU A 99 25.77 16.77 -15.52
CA LEU A 99 27.03 17.50 -15.39
C LEU A 99 26.79 18.71 -14.50
N PHE A 100 27.75 18.97 -13.62
CA PHE A 100 27.72 20.16 -12.76
C PHE A 100 29.12 20.72 -12.56
N ALA A 101 29.22 22.03 -12.39
CA ALA A 101 30.45 22.69 -11.98
C ALA A 101 30.12 23.89 -11.09
N ALA A 102 30.97 24.08 -10.08
CA ALA A 102 30.84 25.12 -9.07
C ALA A 102 30.99 26.50 -9.70
N ASN A 103 30.20 27.43 -9.20
CA ASN A 103 30.27 28.83 -9.57
C ASN A 103 31.65 29.39 -9.26
N TYR A 104 32.18 30.19 -10.18
CA TYR A 104 33.48 30.81 -9.98
C TYR A 104 33.45 31.72 -8.75
N SER A 105 34.27 31.41 -7.75
CA SER A 105 34.31 32.06 -6.46
C SER A 105 35.71 31.93 -5.84
N PRO A 106 36.16 32.85 -4.97
CA PRO A 106 37.39 32.66 -4.19
C PRO A 106 37.40 31.40 -3.31
N SER A 107 36.24 30.76 -3.12
CA SER A 107 36.07 29.55 -2.32
C SER A 107 36.24 28.24 -3.09
N ILE A 108 36.50 28.28 -4.41
CA ILE A 108 36.86 27.06 -5.16
C ILE A 108 38.36 26.75 -5.01
N PRO A 109 38.77 25.48 -4.95
CA PRO A 109 37.92 24.29 -4.95
C PRO A 109 37.13 24.14 -3.64
N LEU A 110 35.89 23.67 -3.75
CA LEU A 110 34.95 23.53 -2.65
C LEU A 110 35.41 22.44 -1.67
N SER A 111 35.06 22.61 -0.39
CA SER A 111 35.28 21.62 0.67
C SER A 111 34.13 21.63 1.66
N GLY A 112 33.58 20.46 1.96
CA GLY A 112 32.40 20.27 2.81
C GLY A 112 31.22 19.69 2.05
N ASN A 113 30.04 19.78 2.65
CA ASN A 113 28.81 19.19 2.14
C ASN A 113 28.00 20.19 1.29
N TYR A 114 27.80 19.87 0.02
CA TYR A 114 27.08 20.66 -0.96
C TYR A 114 26.00 19.84 -1.65
N LYS A 115 24.84 20.46 -1.88
CA LYS A 115 23.77 19.90 -2.70
C LYS A 115 24.01 20.24 -4.17
N VAL A 116 24.12 19.24 -5.03
CA VAL A 116 24.23 19.42 -6.49
C VAL A 116 22.87 19.75 -7.10
N GLY A 117 21.82 19.05 -6.65
CA GLY A 117 20.46 19.26 -7.09
C GLY A 117 19.50 18.25 -6.47
N THR A 118 18.23 18.34 -6.85
CA THR A 118 17.14 17.42 -6.45
C THR A 118 16.63 16.68 -7.69
N LEU A 119 16.49 15.37 -7.60
CA LEU A 119 15.74 14.54 -8.53
C LEU A 119 14.29 14.42 -8.04
N THR A 120 13.32 14.46 -8.93
CA THR A 120 11.95 14.00 -8.63
C THR A 120 11.79 12.60 -9.20
N VAL A 121 11.46 11.63 -8.34
CA VAL A 121 11.39 10.20 -8.64
C VAL A 121 9.96 9.72 -8.40
N GLU A 122 9.33 9.15 -9.42
CA GLU A 122 7.96 8.61 -9.41
C GLU A 122 7.98 7.09 -9.25
N GLY A 123 7.12 6.53 -8.40
CA GLY A 123 6.85 5.08 -8.33
C GLY A 123 6.02 4.62 -9.51
N ILE A 124 6.47 3.60 -10.24
CA ILE A 124 5.81 3.11 -11.48
C ILE A 124 5.13 1.77 -11.26
N SER A 125 5.77 0.84 -10.55
CA SER A 125 5.18 -0.45 -10.21
C SER A 125 5.77 -1.00 -8.91
N PRO A 126 5.07 -1.93 -8.21
CA PRO A 126 5.54 -2.47 -6.95
C PRO A 126 6.92 -3.13 -7.06
N GLY A 127 7.81 -2.81 -6.12
CA GLY A 127 9.14 -3.40 -6.03
C GLY A 127 10.17 -2.43 -5.47
N THR A 128 11.41 -2.91 -5.35
CA THR A 128 12.53 -2.09 -4.88
C THR A 128 13.40 -1.67 -6.05
N ALA A 129 13.66 -0.37 -6.19
CA ALA A 129 14.58 0.19 -7.18
C ALA A 129 15.83 0.78 -6.51
N GLU A 130 17.00 0.34 -6.95
CA GLU A 130 18.28 0.94 -6.57
C GLU A 130 18.61 2.12 -7.48
N LEU A 131 18.56 3.34 -6.95
CA LEU A 131 19.15 4.51 -7.58
C LEU A 131 20.65 4.49 -7.29
N GLY A 132 21.40 3.96 -8.25
CA GLY A 132 22.85 3.85 -8.18
C GLY A 132 23.57 4.88 -9.02
N PHE A 133 24.88 5.00 -8.80
CA PHE A 133 25.76 5.69 -9.73
C PHE A 133 26.48 4.65 -10.59
N GLY A 134 26.18 4.62 -11.89
CA GLY A 134 26.79 3.71 -12.86
C GLY A 134 28.23 4.05 -13.23
N GLU A 135 28.77 3.32 -14.21
CA GLU A 135 30.09 3.59 -14.77
C GLU A 135 30.20 5.02 -15.34
N ASP A 136 31.42 5.50 -15.54
CA ASP A 136 31.73 6.84 -16.06
C ASP A 136 31.30 8.02 -15.17
N ARG A 137 30.85 7.78 -13.93
CA ARG A 137 30.74 8.81 -12.88
C ARG A 137 32.14 9.31 -12.47
N LYS A 138 32.32 10.63 -12.37
CA LYS A 138 33.61 11.25 -11.95
C LYS A 138 33.38 12.58 -11.24
N LEU A 139 34.21 12.85 -10.23
CA LEU A 139 34.34 14.16 -9.61
C LEU A 139 35.70 14.75 -10.00
N PHE A 140 35.78 16.06 -10.20
CA PHE A 140 36.99 16.76 -10.62
C PHE A 140 37.32 17.90 -9.69
N ASN A 141 38.60 18.13 -9.45
CA ASN A 141 39.13 19.31 -8.77
C ASN A 141 39.31 20.50 -9.73
N ASP A 142 39.83 21.62 -9.21
CA ASP A 142 40.00 22.87 -9.95
C ASP A 142 41.01 22.81 -11.12
N SER A 143 41.85 21.78 -11.10
CA SER A 143 42.89 21.52 -12.09
C SER A 143 42.42 20.53 -13.16
N GLY A 144 41.16 20.05 -13.06
CA GLY A 144 40.59 19.04 -13.95
C GLY A 144 41.06 17.61 -13.67
N ASN A 145 41.72 17.38 -12.53
CA ASN A 145 42.10 16.03 -12.11
C ASN A 145 40.92 15.35 -11.42
N GLU A 146 40.82 14.03 -11.59
CA GLU A 146 39.78 13.23 -10.94
C GLU A 146 40.03 13.14 -9.42
N THR A 147 38.97 13.39 -8.64
CA THR A 147 38.95 13.24 -7.19
C THR A 147 38.29 11.90 -6.84
N GLU A 148 39.05 10.98 -6.26
CA GLU A 148 38.53 9.66 -5.86
C GLU A 148 37.68 9.78 -4.59
N VAL A 149 36.43 9.33 -4.67
CA VAL A 149 35.43 9.42 -3.60
C VAL A 149 34.55 8.18 -3.56
N ALA A 150 33.94 7.92 -2.41
CA ALA A 150 32.86 6.95 -2.31
C ALA A 150 31.62 7.47 -3.05
N TRP A 151 30.83 6.54 -3.58
CA TRP A 151 29.57 6.82 -4.27
C TRP A 151 28.50 5.93 -3.68
N VAL A 152 27.53 6.54 -2.99
CA VAL A 152 26.51 5.80 -2.24
C VAL A 152 25.14 6.06 -2.83
N GLY A 153 24.54 5.01 -3.39
CA GLY A 153 23.19 5.06 -3.97
C GLY A 153 22.09 5.14 -2.91
N PHE A 154 20.86 4.96 -3.37
CA PHE A 154 19.66 5.04 -2.55
C PHE A 154 18.60 4.06 -3.07
N SER A 155 17.99 3.30 -2.18
CA SER A 155 16.91 2.37 -2.51
C SER A 155 15.56 3.05 -2.34
N VAL A 156 14.65 2.83 -3.28
CA VAL A 156 13.24 3.23 -3.20
C VAL A 156 12.38 1.98 -3.23
N ASP A 157 11.59 1.77 -2.20
CA ASP A 157 10.55 0.75 -2.15
C ASP A 157 9.24 1.36 -2.63
N VAL A 158 8.69 0.80 -3.70
CA VAL A 158 7.40 1.19 -4.27
C VAL A 158 6.35 0.17 -3.85
N SER A 159 5.32 0.62 -3.14
CA SER A 159 4.12 -0.15 -2.80
C SER A 159 2.95 0.20 -3.72
N ASP A 160 1.94 -0.66 -3.76
CA ASP A 160 0.65 -0.38 -4.40
C ASP A 160 -0.43 -0.62 -3.35
N THR A 161 -0.36 0.19 -2.30
CA THR A 161 -1.34 0.15 -1.23
C THR A 161 -2.57 0.97 -1.57
N THR A 162 -3.70 0.51 -1.06
CA THR A 162 -4.97 1.21 -1.11
C THR A 162 -5.61 1.16 0.26
N THR A 163 -6.48 2.12 0.54
CA THR A 163 -7.25 2.16 1.78
C THR A 163 -8.68 1.71 1.51
N PHE A 164 -9.13 0.71 2.25
CA PHE A 164 -10.52 0.29 2.30
C PHE A 164 -11.19 0.84 3.57
N GLU A 165 -12.25 1.62 3.39
CA GLU A 165 -13.10 2.10 4.47
C GLU A 165 -14.14 1.03 4.82
N LEU A 166 -13.99 0.38 5.98
CA LEU A 166 -14.96 -0.59 6.50
C LEU A 166 -15.89 0.08 7.52
N PRO A 167 -17.11 0.48 7.13
CA PRO A 167 -18.08 1.02 8.08
C PRO A 167 -18.59 -0.09 9.01
N LEU A 168 -18.55 0.17 10.31
CA LEU A 168 -19.08 -0.69 11.36
C LEU A 168 -20.26 0.02 12.03
N VAL A 169 -21.43 -0.60 12.01
CA VAL A 169 -22.61 -0.09 12.71
C VAL A 169 -22.63 -0.58 14.15
N GLU A 170 -23.25 0.17 15.06
CA GLU A 170 -23.47 -0.29 16.44
C GLU A 170 -24.21 -1.65 16.43
N GLY A 171 -23.70 -2.60 17.20
CA GLY A 171 -24.17 -3.97 17.21
C GLY A 171 -23.31 -4.91 16.34
N TRP A 172 -23.93 -5.99 15.89
CA TRP A 172 -23.22 -7.03 15.14
C TRP A 172 -23.01 -6.64 13.69
N ASN A 173 -21.80 -6.87 13.20
CA ASN A 173 -21.37 -6.73 11.82
C ASN A 173 -20.75 -8.06 11.38
N LEU A 174 -21.14 -8.57 10.20
CA LEU A 174 -20.53 -9.74 9.60
C LEU A 174 -19.56 -9.26 8.51
N ILE A 175 -18.27 -9.25 8.84
CA ILE A 175 -17.24 -8.53 8.09
C ILE A 175 -16.19 -9.45 7.49
N SER A 176 -15.45 -8.93 6.52
CA SER A 176 -14.21 -9.48 5.99
C SER A 176 -13.23 -8.36 5.69
N ILE A 177 -11.96 -8.71 5.47
CA ILE A 177 -10.95 -7.77 5.00
C ILE A 177 -10.70 -8.02 3.52
N PRO A 178 -11.03 -7.05 2.63
CA PRO A 178 -10.91 -7.25 1.18
C PRO A 178 -9.51 -6.98 0.62
N LEU A 179 -8.52 -6.73 1.49
CA LEU A 179 -7.14 -6.40 1.16
C LEU A 179 -6.16 -7.37 1.80
N GLU A 180 -5.01 -7.54 1.17
CA GLU A 180 -3.83 -8.15 1.79
C GLU A 180 -3.13 -7.11 2.68
N ILE A 181 -3.09 -7.39 3.97
CA ILE A 181 -2.54 -6.47 4.98
C ILE A 181 -1.25 -7.05 5.56
N SER A 182 -0.23 -6.21 5.73
CA SER A 182 1.09 -6.62 6.20
C SER A 182 1.11 -6.95 7.71
N ASP A 183 0.38 -6.17 8.51
CA ASP A 183 0.13 -6.43 9.93
C ASP A 183 -1.33 -6.80 10.14
N THR A 184 -1.55 -8.08 10.39
CA THR A 184 -2.87 -8.68 10.57
C THR A 184 -3.39 -8.57 12.00
N SER A 185 -2.65 -7.94 12.93
CA SER A 185 -3.05 -7.87 14.32
C SER A 185 -4.29 -6.99 14.52
N LEU A 186 -5.14 -7.37 15.48
CA LEU A 186 -6.36 -6.61 15.78
C LEU A 186 -6.10 -5.15 16.17
N ASN A 187 -4.99 -4.88 16.87
CA ASN A 187 -4.61 -3.52 17.28
C ASN A 187 -4.31 -2.62 16.08
N THR A 188 -3.84 -3.20 14.97
CA THR A 188 -3.54 -2.45 13.74
C THR A 188 -4.80 -2.32 12.88
N VAL A 189 -5.55 -3.41 12.70
CA VAL A 189 -6.76 -3.42 11.85
C VAL A 189 -7.92 -2.63 12.45
N PHE A 190 -8.07 -2.66 13.77
CA PHE A 190 -9.14 -2.00 14.51
C PHE A 190 -8.53 -1.11 15.61
N SER A 191 -7.68 -0.18 15.20
CA SER A 191 -6.99 0.78 16.09
C SER A 191 -7.95 1.76 16.79
N ASP A 192 -9.09 2.04 16.17
CA ASP A 192 -10.13 2.96 16.67
C ASP A 192 -11.27 2.23 17.43
N ALA A 193 -11.06 0.98 17.84
CA ALA A 193 -12.05 0.21 18.59
C ALA A 193 -12.45 0.88 19.91
N SER A 194 -13.71 0.69 20.30
CA SER A 194 -14.28 1.18 21.55
C SER A 194 -14.26 0.12 22.65
N ASP A 195 -14.25 0.57 23.90
CA ASP A 195 -14.23 -0.32 25.06
C ASP A 195 -15.38 -1.33 25.03
N GLY A 196 -15.05 -2.63 25.07
CA GLY A 196 -16.03 -3.71 24.99
C GLY A 196 -16.39 -4.16 23.57
N ASP A 197 -15.80 -3.59 22.53
CA ASP A 197 -15.89 -4.14 21.17
C ASP A 197 -15.36 -5.57 21.16
N MET A 198 -15.98 -6.45 20.37
CA MET A 198 -15.61 -7.87 20.33
C MET A 198 -15.42 -8.37 18.91
N VAL A 199 -14.47 -9.28 18.73
CA VAL A 199 -14.28 -10.03 17.49
C VAL A 199 -14.46 -11.50 17.75
N TYR A 200 -15.25 -12.17 16.91
CA TYR A 200 -15.41 -13.61 16.92
C TYR A 200 -14.90 -14.16 15.59
N ALA A 201 -14.01 -15.14 15.69
CA ALA A 201 -13.54 -15.93 14.57
C ALA A 201 -14.09 -17.35 14.68
N TYR A 202 -14.36 -17.96 13.53
CA TYR A 202 -14.77 -19.34 13.45
C TYR A 202 -13.87 -20.08 12.47
N ASP A 203 -13.29 -21.20 12.91
CA ASP A 203 -12.49 -22.07 12.08
C ASP A 203 -12.76 -23.54 12.44
N ASN A 204 -13.21 -24.32 11.46
CA ASN A 204 -13.43 -25.77 11.59
C ASN A 204 -14.19 -26.21 12.86
N GLY A 205 -15.29 -25.52 13.19
CA GLY A 205 -16.13 -25.85 14.35
C GLY A 205 -15.67 -25.24 15.67
N VAL A 206 -14.56 -24.51 15.68
CA VAL A 206 -13.99 -23.86 16.86
C VAL A 206 -14.23 -22.36 16.79
N TRP A 207 -14.66 -21.78 17.91
CA TRP A 207 -14.82 -20.35 18.09
C TRP A 207 -13.62 -19.78 18.84
N GLY A 208 -13.10 -18.67 18.35
CA GLY A 208 -12.20 -17.78 19.09
C GLY A 208 -12.89 -16.45 19.33
N ILE A 209 -12.62 -15.81 20.47
CA ILE A 209 -13.21 -14.53 20.84
C ILE A 209 -12.13 -13.63 21.41
N SER A 210 -12.15 -12.35 21.04
CA SER A 210 -11.35 -11.30 21.67
C SER A 210 -12.20 -10.08 21.99
N THR A 211 -11.82 -9.34 23.03
CA THR A 211 -12.48 -8.11 23.47
C THR A 211 -11.46 -6.98 23.56
N TYR A 212 -11.85 -5.79 23.12
CA TYR A 212 -11.02 -4.61 23.25
C TYR A 212 -11.20 -3.97 24.63
N TYR A 213 -10.08 -3.67 25.29
CA TYR A 213 -10.05 -2.98 26.58
C TYR A 213 -9.33 -1.64 26.42
N SER A 214 -10.09 -0.55 26.55
CA SER A 214 -9.60 0.82 26.40
C SER A 214 -8.57 1.22 27.46
N ASP A 215 -8.70 0.71 28.68
CA ASP A 215 -7.74 0.94 29.78
C ASP A 215 -6.31 0.44 29.45
N TYR A 216 -6.20 -0.56 28.58
CA TYR A 216 -4.92 -1.15 28.14
C TYR A 216 -4.61 -0.85 26.67
N THR A 217 -5.51 -0.12 25.98
CA THR A 217 -5.46 0.15 24.54
C THR A 217 -5.12 -1.11 23.74
N THR A 218 -5.76 -2.24 24.08
CA THR A 218 -5.42 -3.51 23.45
C THR A 218 -6.57 -4.52 23.42
N TRP A 219 -6.52 -5.40 22.43
CA TRP A 219 -7.35 -6.59 22.32
C TRP A 219 -6.81 -7.74 23.17
N ASP A 220 -7.68 -8.41 23.91
CA ASP A 220 -7.35 -9.59 24.72
C ASP A 220 -8.31 -10.74 24.41
N GLY A 221 -7.77 -11.95 24.22
CA GLY A 221 -8.51 -13.16 23.87
C GLY A 221 -7.81 -14.09 22.88
N ASP A 222 -8.59 -14.99 22.28
CA ASP A 222 -8.09 -16.07 21.41
C ASP A 222 -7.83 -15.61 19.97
N VAL A 223 -8.56 -14.58 19.51
CA VAL A 223 -8.37 -14.00 18.18
C VAL A 223 -7.27 -12.96 18.28
N THR A 224 -6.11 -13.22 17.68
CA THR A 224 -5.00 -12.25 17.69
C THR A 224 -4.78 -11.59 16.35
N VAL A 225 -5.33 -12.18 15.28
CA VAL A 225 -5.15 -11.72 13.90
C VAL A 225 -6.44 -11.83 13.09
N ILE A 226 -6.57 -10.93 12.11
CA ILE A 226 -7.58 -10.95 11.07
C ILE A 226 -6.90 -11.27 9.75
N GLN A 227 -7.40 -12.26 9.03
CA GLN A 227 -6.81 -12.70 7.78
C GLN A 227 -7.78 -12.40 6.62
N PRO A 228 -7.25 -12.11 5.42
CA PRO A 228 -8.01 -12.20 4.19
C PRO A 228 -8.70 -13.56 4.06
N ASP A 229 -9.72 -13.64 3.21
CA ASP A 229 -10.46 -14.88 2.88
C ASP A 229 -11.32 -15.46 4.02
N LYS A 230 -11.19 -14.93 5.23
CA LYS A 230 -12.00 -15.32 6.41
C LYS A 230 -13.04 -14.26 6.75
N GLY A 231 -14.20 -14.73 7.17
CA GLY A 231 -15.23 -13.88 7.76
C GLY A 231 -15.02 -13.74 9.26
N TYR A 232 -15.54 -12.66 9.83
CA TYR A 232 -15.50 -12.39 11.26
C TYR A 232 -16.81 -11.77 11.69
N TRP A 233 -17.25 -12.09 12.90
CA TRP A 233 -18.26 -11.25 13.55
C TRP A 233 -17.57 -10.18 14.36
N TYR A 234 -17.93 -8.93 14.11
CA TYR A 234 -17.50 -7.79 14.88
C TYR A 234 -18.70 -7.21 15.63
N LEU A 235 -18.64 -7.15 16.95
CA LEU A 235 -19.61 -6.43 17.77
C LEU A 235 -19.05 -5.06 18.10
N ALA A 236 -19.62 -4.01 17.51
CA ALA A 236 -19.27 -2.63 17.81
C ALA A 236 -20.19 -2.09 18.90
N THR A 237 -19.62 -1.50 19.94
CA THR A 237 -20.34 -0.79 21.01
C THR A 237 -20.76 0.63 20.59
N SER A 238 -20.11 1.18 19.58
CA SER A 238 -20.53 2.40 18.87
C SER A 238 -20.10 2.33 17.40
N GLU A 239 -20.84 2.99 16.52
CA GLU A 239 -20.49 3.04 15.10
C GLU A 239 -19.16 3.77 14.86
N TYR A 240 -18.34 3.24 13.95
CA TYR A 240 -17.13 3.89 13.45
C TYR A 240 -16.73 3.28 12.09
N THR A 241 -15.76 3.90 11.40
CA THR A 241 -15.18 3.36 10.18
C THR A 241 -13.75 2.92 10.45
N ALA A 242 -13.46 1.64 10.25
CA ALA A 242 -12.09 1.15 10.27
C ALA A 242 -11.43 1.45 8.91
N ASN A 243 -10.27 2.12 8.93
CA ASN A 243 -9.49 2.39 7.72
C ASN A 243 -8.42 1.32 7.60
N ILE A 244 -8.54 0.47 6.58
CA ILE A 244 -7.66 -0.68 6.38
C ILE A 244 -6.77 -0.40 5.18
N GLU A 245 -5.47 -0.35 5.42
CA GLU A 245 -4.47 -0.15 4.37
C GLU A 245 -3.82 -1.48 3.99
N GLY A 246 -3.75 -1.78 2.70
CA GLY A 246 -3.20 -3.02 2.18
C GLY A 246 -3.15 -3.04 0.66
N THR A 247 -2.71 -4.15 0.08
CA THR A 247 -2.65 -4.32 -1.37
C THR A 247 -3.82 -5.18 -1.85
N GLU A 248 -4.17 -5.08 -3.13
CA GLU A 248 -5.14 -6.02 -3.71
C GLU A 248 -4.65 -7.47 -3.61
N ALA A 249 -5.57 -8.37 -3.23
CA ALA A 249 -5.24 -9.75 -2.94
C ALA A 249 -4.90 -10.59 -4.18
N GLY A 250 -5.31 -10.18 -5.38
CA GLY A 250 -5.09 -10.93 -6.62
C GLY A 250 -5.68 -12.35 -6.59
N SER A 251 -5.22 -13.22 -7.50
CA SER A 251 -5.69 -14.61 -7.60
C SER A 251 -5.15 -15.51 -6.51
N ARG A 252 -6.03 -16.37 -5.98
CA ARG A 252 -5.74 -17.26 -4.84
C ARG A 252 -6.73 -18.42 -4.74
N ASN A 253 -6.36 -19.39 -3.91
CA ASN A 253 -7.10 -20.62 -3.68
C ASN A 253 -7.47 -20.72 -2.20
N VAL A 254 -8.76 -20.68 -1.89
CA VAL A 254 -9.29 -20.72 -0.53
C VAL A 254 -9.96 -22.07 -0.30
N PRO A 255 -9.45 -22.90 0.63
CA PRO A 255 -10.06 -24.20 0.91
C PRO A 255 -11.38 -24.02 1.67
N ILE A 256 -12.44 -24.62 1.15
CA ILE A 256 -13.76 -24.68 1.77
C ILE A 256 -13.96 -26.11 2.29
N ALA A 257 -14.12 -26.24 3.61
CA ALA A 257 -14.35 -27.53 4.25
C ALA A 257 -15.82 -27.97 4.09
N GLU A 258 -16.08 -29.27 4.19
CA GLU A 258 -17.45 -29.78 4.33
C GLU A 258 -18.07 -29.21 5.62
N GLY A 259 -19.32 -28.77 5.53
CA GLY A 259 -20.03 -28.12 6.62
C GLY A 259 -19.92 -26.59 6.59
N TRP A 260 -20.03 -25.97 7.77
CA TRP A 260 -20.04 -24.51 7.89
C TRP A 260 -18.64 -23.93 7.80
N ASN A 261 -18.51 -22.89 6.99
CA ASN A 261 -17.31 -22.07 6.83
C ASN A 261 -17.71 -20.61 7.01
N LEU A 262 -16.91 -19.86 7.75
CA LEU A 262 -17.06 -18.41 7.87
C LEU A 262 -16.06 -17.76 6.91
N ILE A 263 -16.55 -17.39 5.73
CA ILE A 263 -15.72 -16.95 4.61
C ILE A 263 -15.76 -15.42 4.47
N GLY A 264 -14.67 -14.85 3.96
CA GLY A 264 -14.56 -13.42 3.71
C GLY A 264 -14.49 -13.12 2.22
N TYR A 265 -15.17 -12.05 1.78
CA TYR A 265 -15.02 -11.60 0.40
C TYR A 265 -13.77 -10.74 0.24
N THR A 266 -12.86 -11.18 -0.64
CA THR A 266 -11.50 -10.63 -0.81
C THR A 266 -11.31 -9.95 -2.18
N ARG A 267 -12.30 -9.15 -2.60
CA ARG A 267 -12.21 -8.28 -3.79
C ARG A 267 -12.70 -6.87 -3.43
N LEU A 268 -12.24 -5.88 -4.20
CA LEU A 268 -12.64 -4.47 -4.03
C LEU A 268 -13.85 -4.05 -4.88
N SER A 269 -14.38 -4.96 -5.70
CA SER A 269 -15.61 -4.77 -6.46
C SER A 269 -16.59 -5.88 -6.11
N GLU A 270 -17.89 -5.58 -6.05
CA GLU A 270 -18.93 -6.62 -5.92
C GLU A 270 -18.89 -7.61 -7.09
N ALA A 271 -19.36 -8.84 -6.86
CA ALA A 271 -19.59 -9.79 -7.94
C ALA A 271 -20.78 -10.70 -7.64
N GLY A 272 -21.45 -11.12 -8.72
CA GLY A 272 -22.60 -12.03 -8.64
C GLY A 272 -22.20 -13.41 -8.14
N LEU A 273 -23.03 -13.99 -7.27
CA LEU A 273 -22.77 -15.31 -6.69
C LEU A 273 -22.66 -16.40 -7.77
N ASN A 274 -23.45 -16.27 -8.84
CA ASN A 274 -23.41 -17.15 -10.02
C ASN A 274 -22.14 -17.03 -10.86
N ASP A 275 -21.37 -15.96 -10.71
CA ASP A 275 -20.08 -15.79 -11.40
C ASP A 275 -18.91 -16.23 -10.51
N LEU A 276 -19.07 -16.14 -9.19
CA LEU A 276 -18.03 -16.44 -8.21
C LEU A 276 -17.94 -17.93 -7.87
N ILE A 277 -19.07 -18.55 -7.53
CA ILE A 277 -19.13 -19.90 -6.96
C ILE A 277 -20.05 -20.75 -7.82
N THR A 278 -19.44 -21.55 -8.69
CA THR A 278 -20.12 -22.37 -9.69
C THR A 278 -19.74 -23.84 -9.54
N GLU A 279 -20.48 -24.74 -10.20
CA GLU A 279 -20.12 -26.15 -10.30
C GLU A 279 -18.72 -26.38 -10.88
N SER A 280 -18.27 -25.55 -11.83
CA SER A 280 -16.91 -25.67 -12.38
C SER A 280 -15.83 -25.37 -11.35
N ASN A 281 -16.19 -24.61 -10.30
CA ASN A 281 -15.31 -24.22 -9.21
C ASN A 281 -15.55 -25.08 -7.94
N GLY A 282 -16.29 -26.20 -8.08
CA GLY A 282 -16.45 -27.20 -7.03
C GLY A 282 -17.68 -27.04 -6.12
N CYS A 283 -18.54 -26.05 -6.38
CA CYS A 283 -19.83 -25.93 -5.69
C CYS A 283 -20.68 -27.20 -5.91
N SER A 284 -21.35 -27.64 -4.86
CA SER A 284 -22.24 -28.80 -4.86
C SER A 284 -23.71 -28.40 -4.77
N ASN A 285 -24.59 -29.27 -5.29
CA ASN A 285 -26.03 -29.08 -5.12
C ASN A 285 -26.39 -29.00 -3.63
N SER A 286 -27.27 -28.05 -3.29
CA SER A 286 -27.69 -27.75 -1.91
C SER A 286 -26.64 -27.06 -1.03
N ASP A 287 -25.53 -26.59 -1.58
CA ASP A 287 -24.68 -25.62 -0.89
C ASP A 287 -25.49 -24.35 -0.57
N MET A 288 -25.17 -23.67 0.52
CA MET A 288 -25.90 -22.48 0.96
C MET A 288 -24.97 -21.33 1.31
N VAL A 289 -25.39 -20.11 0.97
CA VAL A 289 -24.74 -18.86 1.43
C VAL A 289 -25.72 -18.08 2.29
N TYR A 290 -25.23 -17.61 3.43
CA TYR A 290 -25.96 -16.75 4.33
C TYR A 290 -25.21 -15.42 4.46
N ALA A 291 -25.94 -14.34 4.24
CA ALA A 291 -25.47 -12.98 4.46
C ALA A 291 -26.22 -12.39 5.65
N TYR A 292 -25.53 -11.56 6.42
CA TYR A 292 -26.14 -10.79 7.49
C TYR A 292 -25.94 -9.31 7.22
N ASP A 293 -26.99 -8.53 7.44
CA ASP A 293 -26.95 -7.07 7.41
C ASP A 293 -27.94 -6.52 8.43
N ASN A 294 -27.44 -5.78 9.43
CA ASN A 294 -28.22 -5.06 10.43
C ASN A 294 -29.43 -5.82 11.00
N GLY A 295 -29.20 -7.06 11.45
CA GLY A 295 -30.22 -7.91 12.07
C GLY A 295 -31.07 -8.73 11.09
N VAL A 296 -30.85 -8.57 9.78
CA VAL A 296 -31.57 -9.28 8.72
C VAL A 296 -30.66 -10.34 8.11
N TRP A 297 -31.22 -11.54 7.91
CA TRP A 297 -30.57 -12.64 7.22
C TRP A 297 -31.08 -12.76 5.79
N GLY A 298 -30.14 -12.83 4.84
CA GLY A 298 -30.40 -13.29 3.48
C GLY A 298 -29.82 -14.69 3.30
N ILE A 299 -30.51 -15.54 2.54
CA ILE A 299 -30.09 -16.92 2.29
C ILE A 299 -30.24 -17.24 0.81
N SER A 300 -29.24 -17.90 0.22
CA SER A 300 -29.32 -18.51 -1.10
C SER A 300 -28.88 -19.96 -1.07
N THR A 301 -29.50 -20.79 -1.89
CA THR A 301 -29.16 -22.21 -2.07
C THR A 301 -28.77 -22.48 -3.52
N TYR A 302 -27.74 -23.28 -3.73
CA TYR A 302 -27.32 -23.70 -5.05
C TYR A 302 -28.14 -24.88 -5.56
N TYR A 303 -28.67 -24.79 -6.78
CA TYR A 303 -29.40 -25.86 -7.44
C TYR A 303 -28.69 -26.30 -8.72
N SER A 304 -28.15 -27.52 -8.72
CA SER A 304 -27.39 -28.08 -9.86
C SER A 304 -28.24 -28.25 -11.12
N ASP A 305 -29.52 -28.60 -10.96
CA ASP A 305 -30.43 -28.81 -12.09
C ASP A 305 -30.62 -27.54 -12.95
N TYR A 306 -30.37 -26.37 -12.36
CA TYR A 306 -30.48 -25.05 -13.00
C TYR A 306 -29.14 -24.31 -13.08
N THR A 307 -28.07 -24.92 -12.56
CA THR A 307 -26.73 -24.35 -12.45
C THR A 307 -26.72 -22.93 -11.88
N THR A 308 -27.56 -22.65 -10.87
CA THR A 308 -27.75 -21.29 -10.32
C THR A 308 -27.98 -21.32 -8.82
N TRP A 309 -27.58 -20.24 -8.18
CA TRP A 309 -28.05 -19.84 -6.86
C TRP A 309 -29.47 -19.27 -6.95
N ASP A 310 -30.31 -19.61 -5.98
CA ASP A 310 -31.65 -19.08 -5.81
C ASP A 310 -31.88 -18.67 -4.35
N GLY A 311 -32.39 -17.46 -4.15
CA GLY A 311 -32.59 -16.85 -2.83
C GLY A 311 -32.29 -15.36 -2.78
N ASP A 312 -32.08 -14.84 -1.57
CA ASP A 312 -31.94 -13.41 -1.30
C ASP A 312 -30.52 -12.89 -1.55
N VAL A 313 -29.50 -13.76 -1.43
CA VAL A 313 -28.09 -13.39 -1.62
C VAL A 313 -27.72 -13.61 -3.09
N THR A 314 -27.60 -12.53 -3.84
CA THR A 314 -27.29 -12.58 -5.28
C THR A 314 -25.90 -12.07 -5.62
N VAL A 315 -25.30 -11.28 -4.72
CA VAL A 315 -23.97 -10.66 -4.87
C VAL A 315 -23.16 -10.82 -3.58
N MET A 316 -21.84 -10.88 -3.72
CA MET A 316 -20.89 -10.70 -2.61
C MET A 316 -20.22 -9.32 -2.74
N GLU A 317 -20.06 -8.61 -1.63
CA GLU A 317 -19.61 -7.23 -1.59
C GLU A 317 -18.32 -7.08 -0.75
N PRO A 318 -17.42 -6.13 -1.11
CA PRO A 318 -16.22 -5.82 -0.33
C PRO A 318 -16.54 -5.51 1.13
N GLY A 319 -15.71 -6.02 2.05
CA GLY A 319 -15.86 -5.78 3.48
C GLY A 319 -16.87 -6.69 4.20
N ARG A 320 -17.57 -7.57 3.48
CA ARG A 320 -18.61 -8.44 4.06
C ARG A 320 -18.12 -9.88 4.25
N GLY A 321 -18.42 -10.41 5.43
CA GLY A 321 -18.31 -11.83 5.72
C GLY A 321 -19.58 -12.58 5.30
N TYR A 322 -19.44 -13.89 5.09
CA TYR A 322 -20.55 -14.78 4.73
C TYR A 322 -20.40 -16.12 5.44
N TRP A 323 -21.53 -16.72 5.81
CA TRP A 323 -21.53 -18.13 6.18
C TRP A 323 -21.80 -18.96 4.94
N TYR A 324 -20.91 -19.91 4.68
CA TYR A 324 -21.03 -20.86 3.58
C TYR A 324 -21.20 -22.26 4.15
N LEU A 325 -22.29 -22.94 3.80
CA LEU A 325 -22.49 -24.35 4.11
C LEU A 325 -22.17 -25.17 2.86
N ALA A 326 -21.05 -25.91 2.90
CA ALA A 326 -20.64 -26.79 1.82
C ALA A 326 -21.10 -28.23 2.09
N ILE A 327 -21.70 -28.87 1.10
CA ILE A 327 -22.11 -30.28 1.13
C ILE A 327 -20.91 -31.20 0.84
N ALA A 328 -19.92 -30.70 0.11
CA ALA A 328 -18.64 -31.36 -0.12
C ALA A 328 -17.51 -30.32 -0.08
N PRO A 329 -16.29 -30.71 0.32
CA PRO A 329 -15.18 -29.76 0.35
C PRO A 329 -14.74 -29.40 -1.09
N PHE A 330 -14.34 -28.15 -1.30
CA PHE A 330 -13.79 -27.68 -2.57
C PHE A 330 -12.77 -26.56 -2.36
N THR A 331 -12.16 -26.09 -3.44
CA THR A 331 -11.25 -24.94 -3.43
C THR A 331 -11.91 -23.80 -4.17
N TRP A 332 -12.18 -22.69 -3.48
CA TRP A 332 -12.66 -21.46 -4.09
C TRP A 332 -11.48 -20.70 -4.71
N GLU A 333 -11.53 -20.52 -6.03
CA GLU A 333 -10.53 -19.77 -6.78
C GLU A 333 -11.00 -18.33 -7.05
N TYR A 334 -10.16 -17.35 -6.74
CA TYR A 334 -10.38 -15.92 -6.98
C TYR A 334 -9.79 -15.43 -8.29
#